data_AF-A0A7K2YCC3-F1
#
_entry.id   AF-A0A7K2YCC3-F1
#
_cell.length_a   1.000
_cell.length_b   1.000
_cell.length_c   1.000
_cell.angle_alpha   90.00
_cell.angle_beta   90.00
_cell.angle_gamma   90.00
#
_symmetry.space_group_name_H-M   'P 1'
#
loop_
_entity.id
_entity.type
_entity.pdbx_description
1 polymer ?
#
loop_
_entity_poly.entity_id
_entity_poly.type
_entity_poly.pdbx_seq_one_letter_code
_entity_poly.pdbx_strand_id
1 'polypeptide(L)'
;MAGSGGGSEAIRVETAALRQGAAAARAVGEGLRRAAGGPGTEVVGCPGFAVGAAAGALTAAWVAHVRGLAGAYDGAGAVLATNADEHDRIDRAVAGSLAEAGPRW
;
A
#
# COMPACT_ATOMS: atom_id res chain seq x y z
N MET A 1 6.61 -36.34 17.34
CA MET A 1 5.73 -35.16 17.38
C MET A 1 6.52 -33.94 16.94
N ALA A 2 6.54 -33.65 15.64
CA ALA A 2 7.16 -32.45 15.06
C ALA A 2 6.25 -32.01 13.91
N GLY A 3 5.50 -30.93 14.10
CA GLY A 3 4.51 -30.49 13.10
C GLY A 3 3.80 -29.17 13.42
N SER A 4 3.72 -28.78 14.69
CA SER A 4 3.04 -27.53 15.09
C SER A 4 3.87 -26.26 14.91
N GLY A 5 5.21 -26.36 14.87
CA GLY A 5 6.09 -25.18 14.82
C GLY A 5 6.20 -24.51 13.44
N GLY A 6 6.15 -25.31 12.36
CA GLY A 6 6.35 -24.80 11.00
C GLY A 6 5.19 -23.95 10.45
N GLY A 7 3.95 -24.23 10.89
CA GLY A 7 2.78 -23.47 10.44
C GLY A 7 2.74 -22.04 10.99
N SER A 8 3.03 -21.86 12.28
CA SER A 8 3.06 -20.52 12.90
C SER A 8 4.27 -19.68 12.46
N GLU A 9 5.39 -20.32 12.10
CA GLU A 9 6.52 -19.61 11.49
C GLU A 9 6.19 -19.12 10.07
N ALA A 10 5.56 -19.96 9.23
CA ALA A 10 5.13 -19.57 7.90
C ALA A 10 4.14 -18.40 7.92
N ILE A 11 3.13 -18.45 8.79
CA ILE A 11 2.14 -17.37 8.95
C ILE A 11 2.82 -16.06 9.37
N ARG A 12 3.80 -16.09 10.28
CA ARG A 12 4.54 -14.89 10.70
C ARG A 12 5.38 -14.30 9.57
N VAL A 13 6.06 -15.13 8.79
CA VAL A 13 6.84 -14.69 7.62
C VAL A 13 5.93 -14.04 6.58
N GLU A 14 4.80 -14.66 6.27
CA GLU A 14 3.83 -14.13 5.32
C GLU A 14 3.22 -12.81 5.80
N THR A 15 2.86 -12.73 7.09
CA THR A 15 2.34 -11.49 7.71
C THR A 15 3.35 -10.35 7.63
N ALA A 16 4.63 -10.63 7.86
CA ALA A 16 5.70 -9.64 7.71
C ALA A 16 5.84 -9.16 6.26
N ALA A 17 5.76 -10.08 5.29
CA ALA A 17 5.79 -9.74 3.87
C ALA A 17 4.60 -8.86 3.44
N LEU A 18 3.39 -9.18 3.92
CA LEU A 18 2.19 -8.37 3.68
C LEU A 18 2.34 -6.95 4.24
N ARG A 19 2.87 -6.81 5.45
CA ARG A 19 3.15 -5.50 6.06
C ARG A 19 4.21 -4.72 5.31
N GLN A 20 5.27 -5.39 4.86
CA GLN A 20 6.31 -4.76 4.04
C GLN A 20 5.74 -4.29 2.70
N GLY A 21 4.90 -5.09 2.05
CA GLY A 21 4.18 -4.71 0.84
C GLY A 21 3.24 -3.52 1.06
N ALA A 22 2.50 -3.51 2.16
CA ALA A 22 1.63 -2.38 2.52
C ALA A 22 2.42 -1.08 2.72
N ALA A 23 3.56 -1.16 3.40
CA ALA A 23 4.45 -0.01 3.59
C ALA A 23 5.06 0.48 2.26
N ALA A 24 5.49 -0.44 1.40
CA ALA A 24 6.01 -0.12 0.08
C ALA A 24 4.95 0.57 -0.79
N ALA A 25 3.72 0.06 -0.79
CA ALA A 25 2.61 0.65 -1.55
C ALA A 25 2.31 2.09 -1.09
N ARG A 26 2.24 2.34 0.22
CA ARG A 26 2.09 3.69 0.78
C ARG A 26 3.25 4.62 0.39
N ALA A 27 4.48 4.12 0.42
CA ALA A 27 5.65 4.91 0.04
C ALA A 27 5.60 5.32 -1.45
N VAL A 28 5.12 4.43 -2.33
CA VAL A 28 4.90 4.73 -3.75
C VAL A 28 3.78 5.77 -3.91
N GLY A 29 2.65 5.60 -3.22
CA GLY A 29 1.55 6.58 -3.23
C GLY A 29 1.99 7.98 -2.80
N GLU A 30 2.79 8.07 -1.73
CA GLU A 30 3.40 9.32 -1.27
C GLU A 30 4.36 9.94 -2.29
N GLY A 31 5.18 9.10 -2.95
CA GLY A 31 6.08 9.53 -4.03
C GLY A 31 5.31 10.14 -5.20
N LEU A 32 4.22 9.50 -5.61
CA LEU A 32 3.35 9.99 -6.68
C LEU A 32 2.65 11.30 -6.30
N ARG A 33 2.16 11.44 -5.06
CA ARG A 33 1.57 12.69 -4.57
C ARG A 33 2.56 13.85 -4.56
N ARG A 34 3.82 13.60 -4.19
CA ARG A 34 4.91 14.58 -4.29
C ARG A 34 5.23 14.94 -5.74
N ALA A 35 5.27 13.96 -6.65
CA ALA A 35 5.48 14.21 -8.08
C ALA A 35 4.36 15.06 -8.69
N ALA A 36 3.10 14.84 -8.28
CA ALA A 36 1.98 15.69 -8.66
C ALA A 36 2.01 17.09 -8.02
N GLY A 37 2.90 17.33 -7.04
CA GLY A 37 3.01 18.55 -6.25
C GLY A 37 4.20 19.46 -6.57
N GLY A 38 5.09 19.12 -7.51
CA GLY A 38 6.19 20.02 -7.93
C GLY A 38 6.87 19.63 -9.26
N PRO A 39 7.67 20.50 -9.90
CA PRO A 39 7.88 21.93 -9.67
C PRO A 39 6.76 22.80 -10.28
N GLY A 40 6.69 24.04 -9.80
CA GLY A 40 5.66 25.03 -10.12
C GLY A 40 5.48 25.29 -11.61
N THR A 41 4.28 25.77 -11.91
CA THR A 41 3.81 26.25 -13.20
C THR A 41 4.70 27.36 -13.77
N GLU A 42 5.89 27.03 -14.29
CA GLU A 42 6.63 27.85 -15.27
C GLU A 42 6.24 27.42 -16.69
N VAL A 43 4.94 27.43 -16.97
CA VAL A 43 4.45 27.62 -18.35
C VAL A 43 3.49 28.79 -18.32
N VAL A 44 3.94 29.90 -17.74
CA VAL A 44 3.22 31.18 -17.83
C VAL A 44 3.88 31.99 -18.93
N GLY A 45 3.23 31.96 -20.10
CA GLY A 45 3.14 33.13 -20.96
C GLY A 45 4.23 33.31 -22.00
N CYS A 46 4.08 32.64 -23.15
CA CYS A 46 4.34 33.32 -24.41
C CYS A 46 2.97 33.56 -25.07
N PRO A 47 2.46 34.82 -25.08
CA PRO A 47 1.13 35.10 -25.60
C PRO A 47 1.10 34.86 -27.12
N GLY A 48 0.27 33.91 -27.58
CA GLY A 48 -0.02 33.74 -29.01
C GLY A 48 -0.28 32.33 -29.55
N PHE A 49 0.00 31.25 -28.82
CA PHE A 49 -0.11 29.89 -29.39
C PHE A 49 -1.08 28.99 -28.63
N ALA A 50 -1.96 28.31 -29.36
CA ALA A 50 -2.78 27.16 -28.90
C ALA A 50 -1.95 26.09 -28.14
N VAL A 51 -0.63 26.08 -28.35
CA VAL A 51 0.37 25.29 -27.63
C VAL A 51 0.34 25.52 -26.12
N GLY A 52 0.14 26.75 -25.63
CA GLY A 52 0.08 27.03 -24.19
C GLY A 52 -1.16 26.42 -23.51
N ALA A 53 -2.32 26.51 -24.17
CA ALA A 53 -3.56 25.88 -23.70
C ALA A 53 -3.47 24.35 -23.75
N ALA A 54 -2.90 23.79 -24.82
CA ALA A 54 -2.67 22.35 -24.95
C ALA A 54 -1.68 21.83 -23.88
N ALA A 55 -0.61 22.58 -23.60
CA ALA A 55 0.36 22.24 -22.56
C ALA A 55 -0.30 22.26 -21.17
N GLY A 56 -1.10 23.27 -20.85
CA GLY A 56 -1.85 23.33 -19.58
C GLY A 56 -2.82 22.16 -19.41
N ALA A 57 -3.57 21.81 -20.47
CA ALA A 57 -4.46 20.65 -20.45
C ALA A 57 -3.71 19.33 -20.26
N LEU A 58 -2.55 19.17 -20.92
CA LEU A 58 -1.69 18.00 -20.76
C LEU A 58 -1.15 17.89 -19.32
N THR A 59 -0.68 19.00 -18.75
CA THR A 59 -0.22 19.03 -17.35
C THR A 59 -1.36 18.65 -16.40
N ALA A 60 -2.56 19.18 -16.60
CA ALA A 60 -3.72 18.83 -15.78
C ALA A 60 -4.08 17.34 -15.89
N ALA A 61 -4.08 16.78 -17.11
CA ALA A 61 -4.34 15.36 -17.35
C ALA A 61 -3.26 14.47 -16.70
N TRP A 62 -1.99 14.86 -16.79
CA TRP A 62 -0.89 14.16 -16.14
C TRP A 62 -1.02 14.18 -14.62
N VAL A 63 -1.29 15.34 -14.01
CA VAL A 63 -1.52 15.47 -12.56
C VAL A 63 -2.69 14.59 -12.10
N ALA A 64 -3.81 14.60 -12.85
CA ALA A 64 -4.96 13.75 -12.55
C ALA A 64 -4.61 12.26 -12.62
N HIS A 65 -3.85 11.85 -13.65
CA HIS A 65 -3.39 10.47 -13.80
C HIS A 65 -2.49 10.03 -12.64
N VAL A 66 -1.49 10.85 -12.27
CA VAL A 66 -0.55 10.55 -11.17
C VAL A 66 -1.30 10.44 -9.83
N ARG A 67 -2.29 11.31 -9.57
CA ARG A 67 -3.15 11.21 -8.38
C ARG A 67 -4.01 9.95 -8.38
N GLY A 68 -4.54 9.55 -9.54
CA GLY A 68 -5.26 8.29 -9.70
C GLY A 68 -4.38 7.08 -9.38
N LEU A 69 -3.14 7.05 -9.88
CA LEU A 69 -2.17 6.01 -9.53
C LEU A 69 -1.85 6.00 -8.04
N ALA A 70 -1.66 7.17 -7.42
CA ALA A 70 -1.41 7.25 -5.99
C ALA A 70 -2.53 6.62 -5.16
N GLY A 71 -3.79 6.93 -5.49
CA GLY A 71 -4.95 6.34 -4.85
C GLY A 71 -5.04 4.82 -5.03
N ALA A 72 -4.64 4.30 -6.19
CA ALA A 72 -4.58 2.86 -6.42
C ALA A 72 -3.54 2.16 -5.51
N TYR A 73 -2.37 2.77 -5.32
CA TYR A 73 -1.34 2.27 -4.41
C TYR A 73 -1.78 2.36 -2.94
N ASP A 74 -2.48 3.42 -2.54
CA ASP A 74 -3.06 3.53 -1.21
C ASP A 74 -4.09 2.40 -0.97
N GLY A 75 -4.93 2.11 -1.96
CA GLY A 75 -5.89 0.99 -1.92
C GLY A 75 -5.22 -0.38 -1.82
N ALA A 76 -4.19 -0.64 -2.64
CA ALA A 76 -3.41 -1.88 -2.56
C ALA A 76 -2.74 -2.04 -1.18
N GLY A 77 -2.17 -0.96 -0.65
CA GLY A 77 -1.57 -0.95 0.69
C GLY A 77 -2.59 -1.23 1.80
N ALA A 78 -3.83 -0.75 1.66
CA ALA A 78 -4.91 -1.05 2.59
C ALA A 78 -5.30 -2.53 2.56
N VAL A 79 -5.45 -3.12 1.37
CA VAL A 79 -5.77 -4.57 1.22
C VAL A 79 -4.68 -5.44 1.86
N LEU A 80 -3.41 -5.13 1.61
CA LEU A 80 -2.28 -5.86 2.19
C LEU A 80 -2.24 -5.75 3.72
N ALA A 81 -2.52 -4.56 4.26
CA ALA A 81 -2.59 -4.34 5.71
C ALA A 81 -3.74 -5.14 6.35
N THR A 82 -4.94 -5.08 5.77
CA THR A 82 -6.09 -5.86 6.24
C THR A 82 -5.80 -7.35 6.23
N ASN A 83 -5.13 -7.86 5.19
CA ASN A 83 -4.79 -9.28 5.14
C ASN A 83 -3.78 -9.67 6.24
N ALA A 84 -2.79 -8.81 6.52
CA ALA A 84 -1.87 -9.03 7.62
C ALA A 84 -2.58 -9.03 9.00
N ASP A 85 -3.57 -8.15 9.18
CA ASP A 85 -4.34 -8.09 10.43
C ASP A 85 -5.21 -9.33 10.63
N GLU A 86 -5.78 -9.88 9.55
CA GLU A 86 -6.50 -11.16 9.59
C GLU A 86 -5.58 -12.34 9.93
N HIS A 87 -4.35 -12.37 9.40
CA HIS A 87 -3.37 -13.39 9.78
C HIS A 87 -3.05 -13.33 11.28
N ASP A 88 -2.80 -12.14 11.84
CA ASP A 88 -2.56 -11.95 13.27
C ASP A 88 -3.78 -12.35 14.12
N ARG A 89 -4.99 -12.11 13.63
CA ARG A 89 -6.23 -12.52 14.31
C ARG A 89 -6.33 -14.04 14.35
N ILE A 90 -6.05 -14.72 13.25
CA ILE A 90 -6.09 -16.17 13.14
C ILE A 90 -5.01 -16.81 14.01
N ASP A 91 -3.76 -16.34 13.95
CA ASP A 91 -2.65 -16.89 14.74
C ASP A 91 -2.92 -16.78 16.25
N ARG A 92 -3.47 -15.65 16.71
CA ARG A 92 -3.92 -15.49 18.11
C ARG A 92 -5.06 -16.42 18.50
N ALA A 93 -6.05 -16.61 17.62
CA ALA A 93 -7.16 -17.53 17.88
C ALA A 93 -6.68 -19.00 17.98
N VAL A 94 -5.73 -19.39 17.13
CA VAL A 94 -5.11 -20.72 17.18
C VAL A 94 -4.29 -20.88 18.46
N ALA A 95 -3.46 -19.91 18.81
CA ALA A 95 -2.69 -19.93 20.05
C ALA A 95 -3.59 -20.01 21.29
N GLY A 96 -4.69 -19.26 21.32
CA GLY A 96 -5.69 -19.30 22.40
C GLY A 96 -6.36 -20.66 22.54
N SER A 97 -6.82 -21.25 21.43
CA SER A 97 -7.47 -22.58 21.46
C SER A 97 -6.51 -23.70 21.89
N LEU A 98 -5.23 -23.62 21.54
CA LEU A 98 -4.21 -24.57 22.01
C LEU A 98 -3.89 -24.39 23.50
N ALA A 99 -3.89 -23.16 24.01
CA ALA A 99 -3.70 -22.90 25.43
C ALA A 99 -4.88 -23.44 26.28
N GLU A 100 -6.11 -23.30 25.79
CA GLU A 100 -7.32 -23.87 26.44
C GLU A 100 -7.36 -25.41 26.37
N ALA A 101 -6.75 -26.00 25.35
CA ALA A 101 -6.63 -27.46 25.17
C ALA A 101 -5.43 -28.09 25.90
N GLY A 102 -4.68 -27.32 26.69
CA GLY A 102 -3.51 -27.79 27.45
C GLY A 102 -3.81 -28.96 28.41
N PRO A 103 -2.79 -29.74 28.83
CA PRO A 103 -2.99 -31.02 29.51
C PRO A 103 -3.83 -30.88 30.78
N ARG A 104 -4.99 -31.54 30.79
CA ARG A 104 -5.81 -31.75 31.98
C ARG A 104 -5.34 -33.01 32.71
N TRP A 105 -4.10 -33.02 33.18
CA TRP A 105 -3.56 -34.03 34.08
C TRP A 105 -2.22 -33.55 34.65
#